data_AF-A0A0K8S7Y1-F1
#
_entry.id   AF-A0A0K8S7Y1-F1
#
_cell.length_a   1.000
_cell.length_b   1.000
_cell.length_c   1.000
_cell.angle_alpha   90.00
_cell.angle_beta   90.00
_cell.angle_gamma   90.00
#
_symmetry.space_group_name_H-M   'P 1'
#
loop_
_entity.id
_entity.type
_entity.pdbx_description
1 polymer ?
#
loop_
_entity_poly.entity_id
_entity_poly.type
_entity_poly.pdbx_seq_one_letter_code
_entity_poly.pdbx_strand_id
1 'polypeptide(L)'
;LTMPRYCLFGDTVNTASRMESTGSPWRIHISEATKVKLEETGGYHIEPRGLTELKGKGLVMTYWLLGKAGFDKQLPTPPPIRENHGLDEQLVIYGRTGIMPTQITTEDYSEEADEEITPAPIIPKKAKKPVYQLSLDAGLLA
;
A
#
# COMPACT_ATOMS: atom_id res chain seq x y z
N LEU A 1 4.56 -22.81 -38.08
CA LEU A 1 4.26 -23.34 -36.73
C LEU A 1 3.37 -22.35 -36.01
N THR A 2 2.13 -22.72 -35.67
CA THR A 2 1.35 -21.97 -34.67
C THR A 2 1.70 -22.57 -33.31
N MET A 3 2.29 -21.79 -32.42
CA MET A 3 2.51 -22.22 -31.02
C MET A 3 1.39 -21.63 -30.18
N PRO A 4 0.34 -22.41 -29.85
CA PRO A 4 -0.74 -21.92 -29.01
C PRO A 4 -0.18 -21.57 -27.62
N ARG A 5 -0.53 -20.39 -27.11
CA ARG A 5 -0.19 -19.94 -25.76
C ARG A 5 -1.46 -19.87 -24.94
N TYR A 6 -1.42 -20.47 -23.75
CA TYR A 6 -2.49 -20.31 -22.77
C TYR A 6 -2.26 -19.02 -22.00
N CYS A 7 -3.28 -18.16 -21.97
CA CYS A 7 -3.26 -16.91 -21.23
C CYS A 7 -4.43 -16.90 -20.25
N LEU A 8 -4.17 -16.46 -19.02
CA LEU A 8 -5.20 -16.20 -18.02
C LEU A 8 -5.60 -14.72 -18.07
N PHE A 9 -6.89 -14.43 -17.94
CA PHE A 9 -7.43 -13.07 -17.97
C PHE A 9 -8.35 -12.84 -16.78
N GLY A 10 -8.40 -11.59 -16.30
CA GLY A 10 -9.32 -11.16 -15.26
C GLY A 10 -8.70 -10.22 -14.23
N ASP A 11 -9.55 -9.70 -13.35
CA ASP A 11 -9.15 -8.70 -12.36
C ASP A 11 -8.17 -9.24 -11.32
N THR A 12 -8.22 -10.54 -11.04
CA THR A 12 -7.31 -11.20 -10.10
C THR A 12 -5.87 -11.15 -10.61
N VAL A 13 -5.63 -11.51 -11.88
CA VAL A 13 -4.28 -11.48 -12.47
C VAL A 13 -3.80 -10.04 -12.66
N ASN A 14 -4.71 -9.11 -12.97
CA ASN A 14 -4.40 -7.68 -12.99
C ASN A 14 -3.99 -7.18 -11.61
N THR A 15 -4.75 -7.50 -10.56
CA THR A 15 -4.43 -7.09 -9.18
C THR A 15 -3.09 -7.69 -8.74
N ALA A 16 -2.87 -8.99 -9.00
CA ALA A 16 -1.63 -9.67 -8.64
C ALA A 16 -0.41 -9.03 -9.32
N SER A 17 -0.48 -8.73 -10.62
CA SER A 17 0.64 -8.06 -11.32
C SER A 17 0.93 -6.67 -10.75
N ARG A 18 -0.09 -5.93 -10.29
CA ARG A 18 0.11 -4.62 -9.65
C ARG A 18 0.72 -4.75 -8.26
N MET A 19 0.30 -5.76 -7.49
CA MET A 19 0.88 -6.05 -6.19
C MET A 19 2.34 -6.47 -6.30
N GLU A 20 2.71 -7.22 -7.33
CA GLU A 20 4.10 -7.52 -7.64
C GLU A 20 4.89 -6.24 -7.99
N SER A 21 4.35 -5.42 -8.89
CA SER A 21 5.04 -4.20 -9.35
C SER A 21 5.27 -3.15 -8.26
N THR A 22 4.44 -3.14 -7.22
CA THR A 22 4.52 -2.22 -6.07
C THR A 22 5.09 -2.90 -4.82
N GLY A 23 5.55 -4.14 -4.95
CA GLY A 23 6.16 -4.91 -3.88
C GLY A 23 7.59 -4.48 -3.60
N SER A 24 8.09 -4.81 -2.41
CA SER A 24 9.51 -4.63 -2.08
C SER A 24 10.27 -5.94 -2.32
N PRO A 25 11.54 -5.88 -2.74
CA PRO A 25 12.38 -7.06 -2.88
C PRO A 25 12.45 -7.88 -1.59
N TRP A 26 12.59 -9.20 -1.74
CA TRP A 26 12.70 -10.15 -0.63
C TRP A 26 11.51 -10.16 0.33
N ARG A 27 10.34 -9.64 -0.08
CA ARG A 27 9.10 -9.67 0.69
C ARG A 27 7.95 -10.22 -0.14
N ILE A 28 7.01 -10.88 0.53
CA ILE A 28 5.81 -11.43 -0.11
C ILE A 28 4.65 -10.47 0.16
N HIS A 29 4.20 -9.78 -0.89
CA HIS A 29 3.10 -8.83 -0.84
C HIS A 29 1.76 -9.56 -0.96
N ILE A 30 0.84 -9.37 -0.01
CA ILE A 30 -0.47 -10.04 -0.01
C ILE A 30 -1.63 -9.04 0.11
N SER A 31 -2.74 -9.38 -0.55
CA SER A 31 -3.98 -8.61 -0.50
C SER A 31 -4.76 -8.91 0.77
N GLU A 32 -5.67 -8.02 1.15
CA GLU A 32 -6.60 -8.24 2.26
C GLU A 32 -7.38 -9.55 2.12
N ALA A 33 -7.91 -9.85 0.92
CA ALA A 33 -8.62 -11.09 0.65
C ALA A 33 -7.76 -12.34 0.89
N THR A 34 -6.45 -12.25 0.63
CA THR A 34 -5.50 -13.34 0.88
C THR A 34 -5.20 -13.46 2.38
N LYS A 35 -5.03 -12.32 3.07
CA LYS A 35 -4.82 -12.25 4.52
C LYS A 35 -5.95 -12.95 5.28
N VAL A 36 -7.22 -12.69 4.94
CA VAL A 36 -8.38 -13.34 5.57
C VAL A 36 -8.30 -14.86 5.45
N LYS A 37 -8.01 -15.39 4.25
CA LYS A 37 -7.87 -16.84 4.03
C LYS A 37 -6.70 -17.47 4.77
N LEU A 38 -5.58 -16.74 4.89
CA LEU A 38 -4.41 -17.19 5.64
C LEU A 38 -4.68 -17.21 7.14
N GLU A 39 -5.45 -16.25 7.65
CA GLU A 39 -5.90 -16.24 9.05
C GLU A 39 -6.85 -17.40 9.36
N GLU A 40 -7.78 -17.71 8.45
CA GLU A 40 -8.66 -18.88 8.56
C GLU A 40 -7.87 -20.20 8.62
N THR A 41 -6.78 -20.29 7.86
CA THR A 41 -5.89 -21.47 7.87
C THR A 41 -5.04 -21.52 9.15
N GLY A 42 -4.70 -20.36 9.70
CA GLY A 42 -3.87 -20.23 10.89
C GLY A 42 -2.38 -20.47 10.66
N GLY A 43 -1.57 -20.01 11.63
CA GLY A 43 -0.13 -20.26 11.67
C GLY A 43 0.70 -19.41 10.71
N TYR A 44 0.17 -18.32 10.15
CA TYR A 44 0.93 -17.37 9.34
C TYR A 44 1.19 -16.07 10.09
N HIS A 45 2.39 -15.52 9.93
CA HIS A 45 2.78 -14.23 10.48
C HIS A 45 2.65 -13.16 9.41
N ILE A 46 1.77 -12.19 9.66
CA ILE A 46 1.40 -11.15 8.70
C ILE A 46 1.60 -9.78 9.35
N GLU A 47 2.21 -8.86 8.61
CA GLU A 47 2.46 -7.48 9.04
C GLU A 47 1.69 -6.50 8.14
N PRO A 48 1.00 -5.49 8.68
CA PRO A 48 0.36 -4.46 7.87
C PRO A 48 1.42 -3.59 7.20
N ARG A 49 1.30 -3.42 5.87
CA ARG A 49 2.11 -2.45 5.12
C ARG A 49 1.51 -1.06 5.19
N GLY A 50 0.18 -0.99 5.06
CA GLY A 50 -0.57 0.26 4.93
C GLY A 50 -1.37 0.33 3.62
N LEU A 51 -1.82 1.54 3.30
CA LEU A 51 -2.58 1.85 2.09
C LEU A 51 -1.63 1.94 0.89
N THR A 52 -1.86 1.10 -0.11
CA THR A 52 -1.14 1.10 -1.39
C THR A 52 -2.09 1.51 -2.51
N GLU A 53 -1.64 2.40 -3.38
CA GLU A 53 -2.41 2.84 -4.54
C GLU A 53 -2.36 1.79 -5.66
N LEU A 54 -3.51 1.24 -6.02
CA LEU A 54 -3.68 0.31 -7.12
C LEU A 54 -4.55 0.94 -8.21
N LYS A 55 -3.99 1.07 -9.42
CA LYS A 55 -4.71 1.60 -10.58
C LYS A 55 -6.01 0.83 -10.81
N GLY A 56 -7.14 1.56 -10.82
CA GLY A 56 -8.48 0.99 -11.00
C GLY A 56 -9.18 0.51 -9.73
N LYS A 57 -8.47 0.42 -8.60
CA LYS A 57 -9.06 0.09 -7.27
C LYS A 57 -8.89 1.21 -6.23
N GLY A 58 -8.01 2.18 -6.49
CA GLY A 58 -7.73 3.26 -5.55
C GLY A 58 -6.78 2.80 -4.45
N LEU A 59 -6.93 3.38 -3.26
CA LEU A 59 -6.14 3.02 -2.09
C LEU A 59 -6.68 1.73 -1.45
N VAL A 60 -5.84 0.71 -1.37
CA VAL A 60 -6.19 -0.60 -0.83
C VAL A 60 -5.26 -0.95 0.32
N MET A 61 -5.80 -1.51 1.40
CA MET A 61 -4.98 -2.01 2.51
C MET A 61 -4.23 -3.27 2.09
N THR A 62 -2.94 -3.30 2.38
CA THR A 62 -2.03 -4.37 1.96
C THR A 62 -1.13 -4.83 3.09
N TYR A 63 -0.59 -6.04 2.96
CA TYR A 63 0.14 -6.71 4.03
C TYR A 63 1.38 -7.44 3.51
N TRP A 64 2.34 -7.65 4.40
CA TRP A 64 3.51 -8.50 4.18
C TRP A 64 3.32 -9.84 4.87
N LEU A 65 3.60 -10.92 4.15
CA LEU A 65 3.71 -12.25 4.74
C LEU A 65 5.16 -12.47 5.20
N LEU A 66 5.36 -12.60 6.51
CA LEU A 66 6.69 -12.77 7.12
C LEU A 66 7.12 -14.23 7.19
N GLY A 67 6.17 -15.14 7.40
CA GLY A 67 6.47 -16.56 7.52
C GLY A 67 5.32 -17.39 8.06
N LYS A 68 5.61 -18.64 8.35
CA LYS A 68 4.68 -19.61 8.92
C LYS A 68 5.27 -20.21 10.21
N ALA A 69 4.44 -20.40 11.22
CA ALA A 69 4.78 -21.15 12.41
C ALA A 69 5.25 -22.57 12.05
N GLY A 70 6.39 -22.99 12.59
CA GLY A 70 7.02 -24.28 12.26
C GLY A 70 7.80 -24.29 10.93
N PHE A 71 8.14 -23.13 10.38
CA PHE A 71 9.07 -23.01 9.26
C PHE A 71 10.45 -22.56 9.77
N ASP A 72 11.32 -23.53 10.06
CA ASP A 72 12.61 -23.28 10.71
C ASP A 72 13.77 -22.98 9.75
N LYS A 73 13.48 -22.83 8.46
CA LYS A 73 14.51 -22.46 7.48
C LYS A 73 14.83 -20.98 7.62
N GLN A 74 16.12 -20.65 7.70
CA GLN A 74 16.56 -19.27 7.72
C GLN A 74 16.16 -18.58 6.41
N LEU A 75 15.31 -17.56 6.53
CA LEU A 75 14.96 -16.68 5.42
C LEU A 75 16.03 -15.59 5.31
N PRO A 76 16.40 -15.17 4.09
CA PRO A 76 17.28 -14.02 3.90
C PRO A 76 16.64 -12.79 4.55
N THR A 77 17.41 -12.03 5.33
CA THR A 77 16.90 -10.82 5.97
C THR A 77 16.52 -9.82 4.89
N PRO A 78 15.25 -9.38 4.84
CA PRO A 78 14.85 -8.41 3.85
C PRO A 78 15.58 -7.09 4.14
N PRO A 79 16.16 -6.45 3.12
CA PRO A 79 16.76 -5.14 3.26
C PRO A 79 15.73 -4.10 3.78
N PRO A 80 16.20 -3.01 4.41
CA PRO A 80 15.32 -1.95 4.87
C PRO A 80 14.57 -1.34 3.68
N ILE A 81 13.29 -1.01 3.90
CA ILE A 81 12.32 -0.58 2.86
C ILE A 81 12.75 0.71 2.13
N ARG A 82 13.80 1.41 2.59
CA ARG A 82 14.26 2.70 2.07
C ARG A 82 15.57 2.66 1.29
N GLU A 83 16.29 1.54 1.27
CA GLU A 83 17.57 1.48 0.58
C GLU A 83 17.36 0.95 -0.84
N ASN A 84 17.63 1.83 -1.83
CA ASN A 84 17.73 1.45 -3.24
C ASN A 84 18.64 0.21 -3.35
N HIS A 85 18.05 -0.93 -3.73
CA HIS A 85 18.68 -2.25 -3.67
C HIS A 85 19.81 -2.48 -4.69
N GLY A 86 20.48 -1.41 -5.14
CA GLY A 86 21.42 -1.43 -6.25
C GLY A 86 20.77 -1.75 -7.61
N LEU A 87 19.46 -1.95 -7.63
CA LEU A 87 18.66 -2.07 -8.84
C LEU A 87 18.10 -0.69 -9.12
N ASP A 88 18.57 -0.09 -10.20
CA ASP A 88 18.01 1.16 -10.69
C ASP A 88 16.57 0.90 -11.14
N GLU A 89 15.60 1.34 -10.34
CA GLU A 89 14.17 1.22 -10.66
C GLU A 89 13.86 1.81 -12.03
N GLN A 90 14.64 2.81 -12.47
CA GLN A 90 14.53 3.41 -13.78
C GLN A 90 14.90 2.45 -14.91
N LEU A 91 15.93 1.62 -14.73
CA LEU A 91 16.32 0.58 -15.69
C LEU A 91 15.30 -0.56 -15.75
N VAL A 92 14.70 -0.93 -14.61
CA VAL A 92 13.65 -1.96 -14.58
C VAL A 92 12.38 -1.49 -15.30
N ILE A 93 11.99 -0.22 -15.09
CA ILE A 93 10.87 0.40 -15.79
C ILE A 93 11.17 0.50 -17.29
N TYR A 94 12.37 0.96 -17.67
CA TYR A 94 12.79 1.02 -19.08
C TYR A 94 12.74 -0.36 -19.74
N GLY A 95 13.26 -1.42 -19.10
CA GLY A 95 13.23 -2.78 -19.65
C GLY A 95 11.80 -3.30 -19.88
N ARG A 96 10.80 -2.79 -19.14
CA ARG A 96 9.39 -3.18 -19.26
C ARG A 96 8.60 -2.34 -20.27
N THR A 97 8.89 -1.04 -20.38
CA THR A 97 8.11 -0.09 -21.18
C THR A 97 8.80 0.35 -22.47
N GLY A 98 10.12 0.21 -22.57
CA GLY A 98 10.95 0.75 -23.64
C GLY A 98 11.09 2.28 -23.61
N ILE A 99 10.57 2.94 -22.57
CA ILE A 99 10.55 4.41 -22.43
C ILE A 99 11.52 4.79 -21.33
N MET A 100 12.57 5.56 -21.68
CA MET A 100 13.48 6.12 -20.68
C MET A 100 12.72 7.14 -19.84
N PRO A 101 12.88 7.16 -18.51
CA PRO A 101 12.39 8.27 -17.72
C PRO A 101 13.10 9.54 -18.21
N THR A 102 12.33 10.43 -18.79
CA THR A 102 12.79 11.76 -19.19
C THR A 102 13.30 12.48 -17.95
N GLN A 103 14.52 13.00 -18.05
CA GLN A 103 15.22 13.68 -16.97
C GLN A 103 14.33 14.76 -16.36
N ILE A 104 13.85 14.54 -15.15
CA ILE A 104 13.52 15.65 -14.27
C ILE A 104 14.89 16.11 -13.78
N THR A 105 15.37 17.18 -14.40
CA THR A 105 16.61 17.86 -14.04
C THR A 105 16.54 18.25 -12.58
N THR A 106 17.54 17.77 -11.84
CA THR A 106 17.98 18.30 -10.56
C THR A 106 18.48 19.72 -10.77
N GLU A 107 17.59 20.68 -10.92
CA GLU A 107 17.84 22.11 -10.75
C GLU A 107 16.63 22.69 -10.00
N ASP A 108 16.59 22.42 -8.69
CA ASP A 108 15.86 23.21 -7.67
C ASP A 108 16.17 22.61 -6.27
N TYR A 109 17.46 22.42 -5.97
CA TYR A 109 17.97 22.35 -4.60
C TYR A 109 18.93 23.52 -4.41
N SER A 110 18.39 24.70 -4.11
CA SER A 110 19.14 25.73 -3.41
C SER A 110 19.09 25.41 -1.91
N GLU A 111 20.26 25.25 -1.32
CA GLU A 111 20.48 25.29 0.12
C GLU A 111 19.93 26.63 0.66
N GLU A 112 18.99 26.57 1.61
CA GLU A 112 18.86 27.62 2.62
C GLU A 112 18.76 26.97 4.01
N ALA A 113 19.47 27.60 4.92
CA ALA A 113 19.88 27.14 6.23
C ALA A 113 18.75 27.04 7.26
N ASP A 114 18.99 26.20 8.26
CA ASP A 114 18.54 26.26 9.65
C ASP A 114 17.50 27.35 10.01
N GLU A 115 16.23 26.96 10.16
CA GLU A 115 15.30 27.67 11.04
C GLU A 115 14.58 26.70 11.99
N GLU A 116 14.91 26.85 13.27
CA GLU A 116 14.31 26.18 14.42
C GLU A 116 12.85 26.63 14.60
N ILE A 117 11.89 25.79 14.19
CA ILE A 117 10.45 26.09 14.37
C ILE A 117 9.95 25.47 15.67
N THR A 118 9.74 26.34 16.65
CA THR A 118 8.92 26.08 17.85
C THR A 118 7.48 25.62 17.50
N PRO A 119 6.85 24.73 18.27
CA PRO A 119 5.50 24.26 17.94
C PRO A 119 4.42 25.32 18.25
N ALA A 120 3.70 25.77 17.22
CA ALA A 120 2.54 26.66 17.34
C ALA A 120 1.24 25.89 17.74
N PRO A 121 0.28 26.54 18.45
CA PRO A 121 -0.72 25.86 19.27
C PRO A 121 -1.88 25.23 18.51
N ILE A 122 -2.41 24.14 19.08
CA ILE A 122 -3.57 23.37 18.62
C ILE A 122 -4.84 24.22 18.70
N ILE A 123 -5.45 24.54 17.57
CA ILE A 123 -6.80 25.13 17.50
C ILE A 123 -7.83 23.98 17.46
N PRO A 124 -8.78 23.89 18.40
CA PRO A 124 -9.78 22.81 18.40
C PRO A 124 -10.80 23.02 17.27
N LYS A 125 -10.87 22.06 16.34
CA LYS A 125 -11.94 22.00 15.33
C LYS A 125 -13.28 21.72 16.02
N LYS A 126 -14.24 22.65 15.92
CA LYS A 126 -15.61 22.49 16.44
C LYS A 126 -16.23 21.19 15.93
N ALA A 127 -16.63 20.31 16.85
CA ALA A 127 -17.42 19.12 16.57
C ALA A 127 -18.78 19.53 15.94
N LYS A 128 -19.11 18.98 14.78
CA LYS A 128 -20.48 19.02 14.26
C LYS A 128 -21.35 18.16 15.17
N LYS A 129 -22.30 18.79 15.87
CA LYS A 129 -23.26 18.08 16.73
C LYS A 129 -24.15 17.17 15.87
N PRO A 130 -24.38 15.90 16.26
CA PRO A 130 -25.42 15.08 15.65
C PRO A 130 -26.78 15.66 16.01
N VAL A 131 -27.61 15.92 14.99
CA VAL A 131 -29.01 16.29 15.19
C VAL A 131 -29.77 15.00 15.48
N TYR A 132 -30.03 14.73 16.77
CA TYR A 132 -31.00 13.73 17.18
C TYR A 132 -32.36 14.42 17.27
N GLN A 133 -33.25 14.14 16.31
CA GLN A 133 -34.63 14.61 16.37
C GLN A 133 -35.40 13.72 17.34
N LEU A 134 -35.37 14.10 18.61
CA LEU A 134 -36.27 13.61 19.65
C LEU A 134 -37.66 14.20 19.39
N SER A 135 -38.60 13.36 18.97
CA SER A 135 -40.02 13.66 18.99
C SER A 135 -40.61 12.95 20.20
N LEU A 136 -40.80 13.68 21.29
CA LEU A 136 -41.70 13.25 22.36
C LEU A 136 -42.42 14.46 22.96
N ASP A 137 -43.69 14.18 23.27
CA ASP A 137 -44.62 14.89 24.14
C ASP A 137 -45.32 16.12 23.53
N ALA A 138 -46.56 16.45 23.84
CA ALA A 138 -47.72 15.79 24.46
C ALA A 138 -48.84 16.86 24.41
N GLY A 139 -50.10 16.45 24.52
CA GLY A 139 -51.11 17.30 25.16
C GLY A 139 -52.22 17.87 24.27
N LEU A 140 -53.39 17.25 24.43
CA LEU A 140 -54.64 17.85 24.94
C LEU A 140 -55.38 18.96 24.16
N LEU A 141 -56.71 18.79 24.16
CA LEU A 141 -57.80 19.75 23.94
C LEU A 141 -58.27 19.99 22.49
N ALA A 142 -59.26 19.21 22.06
CA ALA A 142 -60.65 19.66 21.81
C ALA A 142 -61.48 18.51 21.21
#